data_AF-A0A959TFW0-F1
#
_entry.id   AF-A0A959TFW0-F1
#
_cell.length_a   1.000
_cell.length_b   1.000
_cell.length_c   1.000
_cell.angle_alpha   90.00
_cell.angle_beta   90.00
_cell.angle_gamma   90.00
#
_symmetry.space_group_name_H-M   'P 1'
#
loop_
_entity.id
_entity.type
_entity.pdbx_description
1 polymer ?
#
loop_
_entity_poly.entity_id
_entity_poly.type
_entity_poly.pdbx_seq_one_letter_code
_entity_poly.pdbx_strand_id
1 'polypeptide(L)'
;LLRDDDGVVYIARQNGLSKWDPAENTFQRLRPRNVIETRQPRPFITACVEHQGRLIVGTEAGDGILIEDDDGMLRPHPFAKQRSPGHAAIQVRDMLRTRDGRLIVFARTGIFELDTDGPALHPILPHVSAAWEDRAALGILEDHAGHWWFGRQERPLVHVDPISDRMELIGTEGPASRRLSSIGWSQGVAEDAEGRIWLSAYKQGIDMISADRQRVTSFRAAEQDWLPTDQVWDVEVDP
;
A
#
# COMPACT_ATOMS: atom_id res chain seq x y z
N LEU A 1 -4.96 6.42 3.48
CA LEU A 1 -6.33 6.51 4.06
C LEU A 1 -7.03 5.22 3.66
N LEU A 2 -7.84 4.62 4.51
CA LEU A 2 -8.58 3.39 4.20
C LEU A 2 -10.06 3.67 4.42
N ARG A 3 -10.92 3.17 3.53
CA ARG A 3 -12.37 3.10 3.75
C ARG A 3 -12.76 1.63 3.80
N ASP A 4 -13.46 1.19 4.84
CA ASP A 4 -13.96 -0.19 4.92
C ASP A 4 -15.27 -0.38 4.15
N ASP A 5 -15.71 -1.63 4.08
CA ASP A 5 -16.91 -2.06 3.35
C ASP A 5 -18.20 -1.40 3.92
N ASP A 6 -18.20 -0.99 5.19
CA ASP A 6 -19.30 -0.25 5.84
C ASP A 6 -19.20 1.28 5.65
N GLY A 7 -18.16 1.74 4.93
CA GLY A 7 -17.92 3.14 4.62
C GLY A 7 -17.21 3.93 5.72
N VAL A 8 -16.79 3.29 6.81
CA VAL A 8 -15.99 3.90 7.88
C VAL A 8 -14.59 4.21 7.34
N VAL A 9 -14.07 5.38 7.70
CA VAL A 9 -12.77 5.85 7.20
C VAL A 9 -11.72 5.78 8.30
N TYR A 10 -10.63 5.09 8.00
CA TYR A 10 -9.43 5.02 8.83
C TYR A 10 -8.33 5.93 8.27
N ILE A 11 -7.88 6.86 9.10
CA ILE A 11 -6.85 7.84 8.77
C ILE A 11 -5.62 7.55 9.61
N ALA A 12 -4.57 7.05 8.97
CA ALA A 12 -3.25 6.87 9.59
C ALA A 12 -2.66 8.24 9.95
N ARG A 13 -2.09 8.34 11.15
CA ARG A 13 -1.42 9.55 11.65
C ARG A 13 -0.09 9.14 12.24
N GLN A 14 0.84 10.10 12.32
CA GLN A 14 2.12 9.92 13.04
C GLN A 14 1.98 9.40 14.49
N ASN A 15 0.78 9.46 15.09
CA ASN A 15 0.52 9.08 16.47
C ASN A 15 -0.71 8.17 16.64
N GLY A 16 -0.93 7.25 15.70
CA GLY A 16 -2.01 6.25 15.73
C GLY A 16 -3.06 6.46 14.63
N LEU A 17 -4.21 5.83 14.77
CA LEU A 17 -5.24 5.80 13.74
C LEU A 17 -6.48 6.58 14.18
N SER A 18 -7.08 7.38 13.30
CA SER A 18 -8.43 7.92 13.51
C SER A 18 -9.41 7.07 12.75
N LYS A 19 -10.48 6.63 13.39
CA LYS A 19 -11.66 6.02 12.79
C LYS A 19 -12.74 7.09 12.71
N TRP A 20 -13.28 7.35 11.53
CA TRP A 20 -14.42 8.24 11.30
C TRP A 20 -15.60 7.41 10.81
N ASP A 21 -16.67 7.41 11.58
CA ASP A 21 -17.96 6.84 11.19
C ASP A 21 -18.79 7.95 10.51
N PRO A 22 -19.07 7.85 9.18
CA PRO A 22 -19.84 8.85 8.47
C PRO A 22 -21.32 8.86 8.85
N ALA A 23 -21.89 7.72 9.26
CA ALA A 23 -23.31 7.60 9.59
C ALA A 23 -23.61 8.36 10.89
N GLU A 24 -22.76 8.20 11.90
CA GLU A 24 -22.88 8.89 13.18
C GLU A 24 -22.11 10.22 13.22
N ASN A 25 -21.31 10.49 12.19
CA ASN A 25 -20.37 11.61 12.11
C ASN A 25 -19.47 11.73 13.36
N THR A 26 -18.95 10.60 13.84
CA THR A 26 -18.11 10.54 15.03
C THR A 26 -16.67 10.16 14.71
N PHE A 27 -15.73 10.68 15.51
CA PHE A 27 -14.31 10.34 15.41
C PHE A 27 -13.86 9.58 16.65
N GLN A 28 -13.32 8.38 16.45
CA GLN A 28 -12.65 7.62 17.48
C GLN A 28 -11.13 7.59 17.22
N ARG A 29 -10.34 7.77 18.27
CA ARG A 29 -8.88 7.68 18.18
C ARG A 29 -8.41 6.31 18.67
N LEU A 30 -7.99 5.47 17.73
CA LEU A 30 -7.34 4.20 18.02
C LEU A 30 -5.84 4.46 18.29
N ARG A 31 -5.39 4.07 19.48
CA ARG A 31 -4.00 4.27 19.95
C ARG A 31 -3.35 2.90 20.13
N PRO A 32 -2.74 2.33 19.08
CA PRO A 32 -1.95 1.13 19.25
C PRO A 32 -0.84 1.42 20.27
N ARG A 33 -0.67 0.51 21.24
CA ARG A 33 0.42 0.56 22.21
C ARG A 33 1.52 -0.36 21.70
N ASN A 34 2.75 0.14 21.67
CA ASN A 34 3.92 -0.68 21.37
C ASN A 34 4.19 -1.62 22.54
N VAL A 35 4.19 -2.92 22.30
CA VAL A 35 4.37 -3.92 23.38
C VAL A 35 5.80 -4.49 23.36
N ILE A 36 6.48 -4.48 22.22
CA ILE A 36 7.78 -5.14 22.01
C ILE A 36 8.94 -4.15 21.84
N GLU A 37 8.73 -2.96 21.27
CA GLU A 37 9.82 -1.98 21.05
C GLU A 37 9.98 -1.02 22.24
N THR A 38 10.82 -1.40 23.19
CA THR A 38 11.03 -0.70 24.47
C THR A 38 11.81 0.63 24.37
N ARG A 39 12.18 1.08 23.16
CA ARG A 39 12.98 2.30 22.93
C ARG A 39 12.34 3.35 22.00
N GLN A 40 11.24 3.03 21.31
CA GLN A 40 10.48 4.01 20.51
C GLN A 40 9.10 4.24 21.13
N PRO A 41 8.68 5.50 21.33
CA PRO A 41 7.50 5.77 22.13
C PRO A 41 6.17 5.31 21.48
N ARG A 42 6.11 5.08 20.15
CA ARG A 42 4.89 4.69 19.41
C ARG A 42 5.21 3.94 18.10
N PRO A 43 4.34 3.02 17.64
CA PRO A 43 4.56 2.33 16.38
C PRO A 43 4.31 3.26 15.18
N PHE A 44 5.17 3.17 14.16
CA PHE A 44 4.99 3.89 12.89
C PHE A 44 4.11 3.05 11.96
N ILE A 45 2.84 3.45 11.83
CA ILE A 45 1.84 2.77 10.99
C ILE A 45 2.12 3.07 9.52
N THR A 46 2.27 2.02 8.73
CA THR A 46 2.54 2.08 7.29
C THR A 46 1.39 1.57 6.45
N ALA A 47 0.61 0.62 6.99
CA ALA A 47 -0.49 -0.03 6.28
C ALA A 47 -1.71 -0.16 7.18
N CYS A 48 -2.90 -0.05 6.60
CA CYS A 48 -4.15 -0.47 7.22
C CYS A 48 -4.99 -1.19 6.19
N VAL A 49 -5.57 -2.32 6.57
CA VAL A 49 -6.53 -3.07 5.75
C VAL A 49 -7.67 -3.57 6.62
N GLU A 50 -8.88 -3.61 6.08
CA GLU A 50 -10.00 -4.28 6.73
C GLU A 50 -10.15 -5.67 6.13
N HIS A 51 -10.34 -6.66 6.99
CA HIS A 51 -10.59 -8.03 6.62
C HIS A 51 -11.50 -8.71 7.64
N GLN A 52 -12.63 -9.24 7.16
CA GLN A 52 -13.62 -9.97 7.96
C GLN A 52 -14.13 -9.17 9.18
N GLY A 53 -14.39 -7.88 9.00
CA GLY A 53 -14.87 -6.95 10.03
C GLY A 53 -13.80 -6.52 11.03
N ARG A 54 -12.52 -6.88 10.80
CA ARG A 54 -11.41 -6.52 11.69
C ARG A 54 -10.42 -5.63 10.98
N LEU A 55 -9.99 -4.59 11.68
CA LEU A 55 -8.90 -3.76 11.22
C LEU A 55 -7.55 -4.47 11.48
N ILE A 56 -6.72 -4.51 10.45
CA ILE A 56 -5.34 -5.00 10.51
C ILE A 56 -4.41 -3.84 10.17
N VAL A 57 -3.35 -3.68 10.98
CA VAL A 57 -2.41 -2.56 10.89
C VAL A 57 -0.99 -3.08 10.77
N GLY A 58 -0.28 -2.60 9.76
CA GLY A 58 1.15 -2.80 9.57
C GLY A 58 1.97 -1.68 10.18
N THR A 59 3.12 -2.04 10.75
CA THR A 59 4.05 -1.10 11.37
C THR A 59 5.47 -1.31 10.84
N GLU A 60 6.18 -0.23 10.52
CA GLU A 60 7.60 -0.28 10.16
C GLU A 60 8.48 -0.27 11.41
N ALA A 61 8.12 0.53 12.42
CA ALA A 61 8.73 0.51 13.74
C ALA A 61 7.64 0.10 14.75
N GLY A 62 7.85 -0.95 15.52
CA GLY A 62 6.87 -1.49 16.47
C GLY A 62 6.73 -3.00 16.44
N ASP A 63 5.49 -3.46 16.64
CA ASP A 63 5.15 -4.88 16.82
C ASP A 63 4.91 -5.63 15.51
N GLY A 64 5.22 -5.02 14.36
CA GLY A 64 5.00 -5.56 13.03
C GLY A 64 3.54 -5.48 12.62
N ILE A 65 2.76 -6.52 12.88
CA ILE A 65 1.34 -6.59 12.50
C ILE A 65 0.49 -6.56 13.76
N LEU A 66 -0.48 -5.65 13.78
CA LEU A 66 -1.49 -5.51 14.83
C LEU A 66 -2.86 -5.86 14.26
N ILE A 67 -3.68 -6.57 15.03
CA ILE A 67 -5.07 -6.88 14.66
C ILE A 67 -5.99 -6.31 15.74
N GLU A 68 -7.11 -5.74 15.29
CA GLU A 68 -8.20 -5.31 16.14
C GLU A 68 -8.92 -6.53 16.74
N ASP A 69 -8.98 -6.55 18.06
CA ASP A 69 -9.70 -7.57 18.84
C ASP A 69 -11.15 -7.14 19.08
N ASP A 70 -11.95 -8.02 19.70
CA ASP A 70 -13.39 -7.80 19.91
C ASP A 70 -13.71 -6.58 20.79
N ASP A 71 -12.74 -6.07 21.56
CA ASP A 71 -12.86 -4.83 22.37
C ASP A 71 -12.42 -3.56 21.62
N GLY A 72 -12.12 -3.65 20.32
CA GLY A 72 -11.69 -2.55 19.47
C GLY A 72 -10.22 -2.12 19.69
N MET A 73 -9.45 -2.90 20.46
CA MET A 73 -8.05 -2.59 20.72
C MET A 73 -7.14 -3.35 19.75
N LEU A 74 -6.14 -2.63 19.22
CA LEU A 74 -5.10 -3.20 18.36
C LEU A 74 -4.08 -3.95 19.23
N ARG A 75 -3.90 -5.24 18.96
CA ARG A 75 -2.94 -6.12 19.65
C ARG A 75 -1.93 -6.72 18.68
N PRO A 76 -0.66 -6.91 19.09
CA PRO A 76 0.31 -7.66 18.32
C PRO A 76 -0.21 -9.05 18.00
N HIS A 77 -0.21 -9.39 16.72
CA HIS A 77 -0.50 -10.75 16.33
C HIS A 77 0.73 -11.65 16.54
N PRO A 78 0.57 -12.89 17.03
CA PRO A 78 1.68 -13.73 17.50
C PRO A 78 2.57 -14.33 16.40
N PHE A 79 2.99 -13.56 15.38
CA PHE A 79 3.93 -13.97 14.32
C PHE A 79 5.38 -14.17 14.81
N ALA A 80 5.56 -14.79 15.97
CA ALA A 80 6.70 -14.71 16.87
C ALA A 80 8.03 -15.31 16.36
N LYS A 81 8.23 -15.50 15.05
CA LYS A 81 9.50 -15.96 14.48
C LYS A 81 10.01 -15.18 13.27
N GLN A 82 9.19 -14.40 12.56
CA GLN A 82 9.69 -13.56 11.47
C GLN A 82 10.10 -12.19 11.99
N ARG A 83 11.36 -11.85 11.75
CA ARG A 83 11.97 -10.58 12.19
C ARG A 83 12.80 -10.03 11.05
N SER A 84 12.75 -8.71 10.88
CA SER A 84 13.68 -8.05 9.99
C SER A 84 15.06 -7.92 10.68
N PRO A 85 16.18 -7.99 9.93
CA PRO A 85 17.51 -7.83 10.52
C PRO A 85 17.59 -6.54 11.35
N GLY A 86 18.06 -6.66 12.60
CA GLY A 86 18.18 -5.55 13.55
C GLY A 86 16.90 -5.15 14.27
N HIS A 87 15.76 -5.82 14.03
CA HIS A 87 14.45 -5.45 14.59
C HIS A 87 13.82 -6.59 15.39
N ALA A 88 12.99 -6.25 16.37
CA ALA A 88 12.32 -7.23 17.23
C ALA A 88 11.10 -7.88 16.54
N ALA A 89 10.57 -7.24 15.50
CA ALA A 89 9.44 -7.69 14.69
C ALA A 89 9.74 -7.56 13.19
N ILE A 90 8.81 -8.04 12.36
CA ILE A 90 8.79 -7.78 10.92
C ILE A 90 8.50 -6.30 10.67
N GLN A 91 9.20 -5.67 9.73
CA GLN A 91 8.90 -4.29 9.33
C GLN A 91 7.96 -4.31 8.12
N VAL A 92 6.70 -3.98 8.35
CA VAL A 92 5.69 -3.90 7.29
C VAL A 92 5.85 -2.59 6.54
N ARG A 93 5.90 -2.67 5.21
CA ARG A 93 5.93 -1.53 4.29
C ARG A 93 4.52 -1.17 3.82
N ASP A 94 3.72 -2.18 3.49
CA ASP A 94 2.36 -2.00 3.05
C ASP A 94 1.56 -3.32 3.13
N MET A 95 0.26 -3.29 2.87
CA MET A 95 -0.61 -4.45 2.78
C MET A 95 -1.62 -4.32 1.64
N LEU A 96 -2.01 -5.46 1.06
CA LEU A 96 -3.05 -5.54 0.03
C LEU A 96 -4.07 -6.62 0.39
N ARG A 97 -5.35 -6.26 0.42
CA ARG A 97 -6.45 -7.24 0.32
C ARG A 97 -6.75 -7.43 -1.15
N THR A 98 -6.44 -8.61 -1.64
CA THR A 98 -6.75 -9.02 -3.02
C THR A 98 -8.25 -9.27 -3.17
N ARG A 99 -8.76 -9.25 -4.40
CA ARG A 99 -10.17 -9.50 -4.74
C ARG A 99 -10.63 -10.90 -4.35
N ASP A 100 -9.72 -11.87 -4.32
CA ASP A 100 -10.03 -13.24 -3.85
C ASP A 100 -10.05 -13.37 -2.32
N GLY A 101 -9.76 -12.27 -1.60
CA GLY A 101 -9.85 -12.19 -0.15
C GLY A 101 -8.52 -12.44 0.56
N ARG A 102 -7.44 -12.83 -0.12
CA ARG A 102 -6.13 -13.00 0.53
C ARG A 102 -5.55 -11.67 0.99
N LEU A 103 -4.85 -11.72 2.11
CA LEU A 103 -4.08 -10.60 2.64
C LEU A 103 -2.60 -10.76 2.34
N ILE A 104 -2.05 -9.80 1.65
CA ILE A 104 -0.65 -9.77 1.25
C ILE A 104 0.06 -8.71 2.07
N VAL A 105 1.16 -9.11 2.70
CA VAL A 105 2.03 -8.25 3.50
C VAL A 105 3.30 -8.00 2.72
N PHE A 106 3.53 -6.74 2.36
CA PHE A 106 4.79 -6.29 1.80
C PHE A 106 5.68 -5.86 2.97
N ALA A 107 6.77 -6.58 3.21
CA ALA A 107 7.68 -6.30 4.30
C ALA A 107 9.09 -6.04 3.80
N ARG A 108 9.92 -5.45 4.67
CA ARG A 108 11.36 -5.26 4.44
C ARG A 108 12.07 -6.53 3.94
N THR A 109 11.66 -7.68 4.44
CA THR A 109 12.30 -8.97 4.19
C THR A 109 11.67 -9.79 3.07
N GLY A 110 10.63 -9.28 2.38
CA GLY A 110 9.94 -9.99 1.30
C GLY A 110 8.44 -9.79 1.33
N ILE A 111 7.75 -10.58 0.51
CA ILE A 111 6.29 -10.57 0.36
C ILE A 111 5.73 -11.83 1.02
N PHE A 112 4.68 -11.68 1.81
CA PHE A 112 4.07 -12.75 2.58
C PHE A 112 2.56 -12.77 2.38
N GLU A 113 1.96 -13.95 2.36
CA GLU A 113 0.53 -14.12 2.58
C GLU A 113 0.27 -14.27 4.08
N LEU A 114 -0.69 -13.49 4.57
CA LEU A 114 -1.13 -13.46 5.95
C LEU A 114 -2.30 -14.42 6.12
N ASP A 115 -2.09 -15.48 6.91
CA ASP A 115 -3.16 -16.31 7.45
C ASP A 115 -3.79 -15.55 8.62
N THR A 116 -5.06 -15.17 8.49
CA THR A 116 -5.82 -14.45 9.54
C THR A 116 -6.51 -15.40 10.53
N ASP A 117 -6.67 -16.67 10.15
CA ASP A 117 -7.24 -17.72 11.00
C ASP A 117 -6.17 -18.46 11.81
N GLY A 118 -4.90 -18.36 11.38
CA GLY A 118 -3.74 -18.97 12.00
C GLY A 118 -2.58 -17.99 12.28
N PRO A 119 -1.56 -18.39 13.05
CA PRO A 119 -0.44 -17.50 13.42
C PRO A 119 0.66 -17.45 12.34
N ALA A 120 0.32 -17.58 11.06
CA ALA A 120 1.29 -17.83 10.00
C ALA A 120 1.44 -16.67 9.01
N LEU A 121 2.69 -16.43 8.59
CA LEU A 121 3.07 -15.61 7.45
C LEU A 121 3.80 -16.50 6.46
N HIS A 122 3.18 -16.75 5.31
CA HIS A 122 3.69 -17.64 4.28
C HIS A 122 4.49 -16.82 3.26
N PRO A 123 5.82 -17.02 3.11
CA PRO A 123 6.57 -16.33 2.08
C PRO A 123 6.04 -16.69 0.69
N ILE A 124 5.81 -15.68 -0.13
CA ILE A 124 5.36 -15.82 -1.52
C ILE A 124 6.24 -14.98 -2.44
N LEU A 125 6.14 -15.22 -3.74
CA LEU A 125 6.84 -14.45 -4.77
C LEU A 125 8.36 -14.31 -4.50
N PRO A 126 9.12 -15.41 -4.37
CA PRO A 126 10.54 -15.35 -4.05
C PRO A 126 11.37 -14.55 -5.04
N HIS A 127 11.03 -14.56 -6.34
CA HIS A 127 11.76 -13.80 -7.35
C HIS A 127 11.48 -12.30 -7.23
N VAL A 128 10.21 -11.90 -7.08
CA VAL A 128 9.86 -10.49 -6.84
C VAL A 128 10.42 -10.00 -5.50
N SER A 129 10.35 -10.83 -4.44
CA SER A 129 10.90 -10.53 -3.12
C SER A 129 12.41 -10.30 -3.16
N ALA A 130 13.16 -11.07 -3.95
CA ALA A 130 14.60 -10.86 -4.09
C ALA A 130 14.92 -9.50 -4.75
N ALA A 131 14.08 -9.04 -5.67
CA ALA A 131 14.21 -7.75 -6.34
C ALA A 131 13.53 -6.59 -5.58
N TRP A 132 12.91 -6.87 -4.43
CA TRP A 132 12.25 -5.90 -3.56
C TRP A 132 13.22 -4.90 -2.92
N GLU A 133 14.45 -5.35 -2.60
CA GLU A 133 15.53 -4.55 -2.01
C GLU A 133 15.11 -3.64 -0.81
N ASP A 134 14.14 -4.07 0.01
CA ASP A 134 13.72 -3.31 1.20
C ASP A 134 13.28 -1.86 0.89
N ARG A 135 12.57 -1.67 -0.22
CA ARG A 135 12.06 -0.35 -0.61
C ARG A 135 10.66 -0.15 -0.06
N ALA A 136 10.33 1.10 0.29
CA ALA A 136 8.95 1.46 0.62
C ALA A 136 8.08 1.29 -0.63
N ALA A 137 6.97 0.55 -0.48
CA ALA A 137 5.86 0.61 -1.41
C ALA A 137 5.13 1.94 -1.18
N LEU A 138 4.70 2.58 -2.26
CA LEU A 138 3.84 3.75 -2.18
C LEU A 138 2.64 3.51 -3.09
N GLY A 139 1.46 3.34 -2.48
CA GLY A 139 0.23 2.97 -3.19
C GLY A 139 0.30 1.54 -3.71
N ILE A 140 -0.69 0.72 -3.39
CA ILE A 140 -0.81 -0.64 -3.93
C ILE A 140 -2.22 -0.84 -4.48
N LEU A 141 -2.28 -1.41 -5.68
CA LEU A 141 -3.50 -1.73 -6.38
C LEU A 141 -3.40 -3.15 -6.95
N GLU A 142 -4.47 -3.91 -6.88
CA GLU A 142 -4.67 -5.06 -7.76
C GLU A 142 -5.54 -4.63 -8.96
N ASP A 143 -5.09 -4.88 -10.19
CA ASP A 143 -5.88 -4.60 -11.39
C ASP A 143 -6.95 -5.68 -11.64
N HIS A 144 -7.88 -5.43 -12.56
CA HIS A 144 -8.96 -6.36 -12.91
C HIS A 144 -8.47 -7.71 -13.45
N ALA A 145 -7.22 -7.77 -13.93
CA ALA A 145 -6.58 -8.99 -14.40
C ALA A 145 -5.85 -9.76 -13.29
N GLY A 146 -5.84 -9.23 -12.05
CA GLY A 146 -5.20 -9.84 -10.88
C GLY A 146 -3.70 -9.54 -10.78
N HIS A 147 -3.17 -8.61 -11.56
CA HIS A 147 -1.79 -8.14 -11.37
C HIS A 147 -1.72 -7.06 -10.30
N TRP A 148 -0.56 -6.92 -9.69
CA TRP A 148 -0.35 -5.91 -8.65
C TRP A 148 0.51 -4.76 -9.16
N TRP A 149 0.12 -3.56 -8.77
CA TRP A 149 0.73 -2.31 -9.15
C TRP A 149 1.12 -1.56 -7.88
N PHE A 150 2.36 -1.10 -7.80
CA PHE A 150 2.77 -0.27 -6.68
C PHE A 150 3.95 0.64 -7.01
N GLY A 151 3.91 1.84 -6.45
CA GLY A 151 5.00 2.80 -6.55
C GLY A 151 6.19 2.39 -5.67
N ARG A 152 7.38 2.88 -6.02
CA ARG A 152 8.54 2.88 -5.13
C ARG A 152 9.05 4.31 -4.97
N GLN A 153 9.48 4.65 -3.76
CA GLN A 153 10.14 5.93 -3.54
C GLN A 153 11.38 6.06 -4.46
N GLU A 154 11.49 7.19 -5.15
CA GLU A 154 12.62 7.55 -6.02
C GLU A 154 12.87 6.57 -7.19
N ARG A 155 11.84 5.78 -7.58
CA ARG A 155 11.93 4.66 -8.51
C ARG A 155 10.64 4.48 -9.35
N PRO A 156 10.71 3.66 -10.42
CA PRO A 156 9.58 3.38 -11.33
C PRO A 156 8.38 2.73 -10.62
N LEU A 157 7.24 2.74 -11.31
CA LEU A 157 6.09 1.92 -10.98
C LEU A 157 6.45 0.44 -11.21
N VAL A 158 6.09 -0.41 -10.27
CA VAL A 158 6.28 -1.85 -10.37
C VAL A 158 4.96 -2.50 -10.76
N HIS A 159 5.01 -3.34 -11.79
CA HIS A 159 3.93 -4.24 -12.18
C HIS A 159 4.35 -5.67 -11.85
N VAL A 160 3.49 -6.42 -11.15
CA VAL A 160 3.75 -7.79 -10.71
C VAL A 160 2.67 -8.70 -11.24
N ASP A 161 3.09 -9.78 -11.89
CA ASP A 161 2.25 -10.94 -12.13
C ASP A 161 2.48 -11.94 -10.97
N PRO A 162 1.53 -12.06 -10.03
CA PRO A 162 1.70 -12.93 -8.88
C PRO A 162 1.57 -14.41 -9.23
N ILE A 163 1.00 -14.76 -10.39
CA ILE A 163 0.88 -16.15 -10.84
C ILE A 163 2.22 -16.66 -11.36
N SER A 164 2.91 -15.84 -12.15
CA SER A 164 4.20 -16.21 -12.73
C SER A 164 5.43 -15.80 -11.90
N ASP A 165 5.23 -15.11 -10.78
CA ASP A 165 6.30 -14.53 -9.93
C ASP A 165 7.26 -13.66 -10.74
N ARG A 166 6.69 -12.80 -11.59
CA ARG A 166 7.42 -11.88 -12.45
C ARG A 166 7.08 -10.45 -12.11
N MET A 167 8.08 -9.58 -12.27
CA MET A 167 7.89 -8.14 -12.20
C MET A 167 8.45 -7.43 -13.42
N GLU A 168 7.82 -6.34 -13.79
CA GLU A 168 8.27 -5.36 -14.77
C GLU A 168 8.38 -3.98 -14.09
N LEU A 169 9.45 -3.25 -14.38
CA LEU A 169 9.60 -1.86 -13.97
C LEU A 169 9.14 -0.95 -15.10
N ILE A 170 8.11 -0.14 -14.86
CA ILE A 170 7.56 0.78 -15.85
C ILE A 170 8.07 2.19 -15.56
N GLY A 171 8.63 2.85 -16.58
CA GLY A 171 9.09 4.24 -16.49
C GLY A 171 10.60 4.43 -16.38
N THR A 172 11.41 3.38 -16.20
CA THR A 172 12.89 3.48 -16.08
C THR A 172 13.63 3.44 -17.38
N GLU A 173 13.32 2.45 -18.23
CA GLU A 173 14.07 2.13 -19.44
C GLU A 173 13.10 1.72 -20.55
N GLY A 174 13.44 2.08 -21.78
CA GLY A 174 12.59 1.80 -22.95
C GLY A 174 12.29 3.04 -23.79
N PRO A 175 11.36 2.90 -24.74
CA PRO A 175 10.96 3.99 -25.63
C PRO A 175 10.50 5.21 -24.84
N ALA A 176 10.71 6.42 -25.38
CA ALA A 176 10.26 7.66 -24.75
C ALA A 176 8.75 7.64 -24.41
N SER A 177 7.95 6.87 -25.16
CA SER A 177 6.52 6.69 -24.92
C SER A 177 6.20 5.97 -23.60
N ARG A 178 7.13 5.24 -22.99
CA ARG A 178 6.89 4.50 -21.72
C ARG A 178 7.50 5.19 -20.50
N ARG A 179 8.02 6.41 -20.63
CA ARG A 179 8.66 7.13 -19.53
C ARG A 179 7.63 7.74 -18.60
N LEU A 180 7.74 7.45 -17.31
CA LEU A 180 7.01 8.15 -16.26
C LEU A 180 7.63 9.51 -16.01
N SER A 181 6.81 10.43 -15.56
CA SER A 181 7.23 11.81 -15.43
C SER A 181 7.81 12.13 -14.05
N SER A 182 7.21 11.59 -12.99
CA SER A 182 7.80 11.64 -11.64
C SER A 182 8.25 10.25 -11.18
N ILE A 183 9.48 10.19 -10.69
CA ILE A 183 10.06 9.01 -10.01
C ILE A 183 10.09 9.19 -8.49
N GLY A 184 9.78 10.37 -7.94
CA GLY A 184 10.14 10.74 -6.57
C GLY A 184 9.19 10.22 -5.49
N TRP A 185 7.93 10.63 -5.59
CA TRP A 185 6.85 10.29 -4.65
C TRP A 185 5.54 10.19 -5.43
N SER A 186 5.02 8.98 -5.55
CA SER A 186 3.68 8.71 -6.05
C SER A 186 3.01 7.85 -5.02
N GLN A 187 1.86 8.26 -4.48
CA GLN A 187 1.12 7.45 -3.51
C GLN A 187 -0.21 6.92 -4.06
N GLY A 188 -0.71 7.51 -5.14
CA GLY A 188 -1.97 7.12 -5.75
C GLY A 188 -1.72 6.27 -6.97
N VAL A 189 -2.28 5.08 -6.98
CA VAL A 189 -2.35 4.17 -8.12
C VAL A 189 -3.80 3.71 -8.25
N ALA A 190 -4.42 3.98 -9.39
CA ALA A 190 -5.81 3.59 -9.65
C ALA A 190 -5.94 3.00 -11.05
N GLU A 191 -6.94 2.15 -11.24
CA GLU A 191 -7.31 1.60 -12.55
C GLU A 191 -8.69 2.11 -12.93
N ASP A 192 -8.87 2.47 -14.20
CA ASP A 192 -10.20 2.79 -14.74
C ASP A 192 -10.84 1.62 -15.52
N ALA A 193 -12.11 1.83 -15.92
CA ALA A 193 -12.90 0.84 -16.63
C ALA A 193 -12.32 0.40 -18.00
N GLU A 194 -11.40 1.18 -18.57
CA GLU A 194 -10.68 0.83 -19.79
C GLU A 194 -9.34 0.11 -19.52
N GLY A 195 -9.05 -0.22 -18.27
CA GLY A 195 -7.82 -0.89 -17.85
C GLY A 195 -6.59 0.03 -17.87
N ARG A 196 -6.79 1.35 -17.87
CA ARG A 196 -5.68 2.32 -17.82
C ARG A 196 -5.28 2.55 -16.38
N ILE A 197 -3.98 2.62 -16.13
CA ILE A 197 -3.43 2.84 -14.80
C ILE A 197 -3.10 4.31 -14.63
N TRP A 198 -3.71 4.95 -13.64
CA TRP A 198 -3.49 6.33 -13.26
C TRP A 198 -2.56 6.39 -12.07
N LEU A 199 -1.60 7.30 -12.13
CA LEU A 199 -0.56 7.46 -11.14
C LEU A 199 -0.44 8.93 -10.73
N SER A 200 -0.49 9.22 -9.44
CA SER A 200 -0.14 10.56 -8.95
C SER A 200 1.35 10.83 -9.16
N ALA A 201 1.71 11.94 -9.78
CA ALA A 201 3.09 12.32 -10.03
C ALA A 201 3.40 13.56 -9.19
N TYR A 202 3.94 13.40 -7.98
CA TYR A 202 4.10 14.55 -7.06
C TYR A 202 4.89 15.70 -7.69
N LYS A 203 4.28 16.91 -7.62
CA LYS A 203 4.73 18.17 -8.25
C LYS A 203 4.79 18.14 -9.78
N GLN A 204 4.22 17.12 -10.38
CA GLN A 204 4.17 16.91 -11.81
C GLN A 204 2.76 16.58 -12.30
N GLY A 205 1.72 16.59 -11.47
CA GLY A 205 0.36 16.27 -11.92
C GLY A 205 0.10 14.77 -11.95
N ILE A 206 -0.34 14.23 -13.09
CA ILE A 206 -0.83 12.85 -13.20
C ILE A 206 -0.21 12.16 -14.42
N ASP A 207 0.19 10.90 -14.27
CA ASP A 207 0.57 10.04 -15.40
C ASP A 207 -0.51 8.96 -15.61
N MET A 208 -0.87 8.69 -16.86
CA MET A 208 -1.78 7.61 -17.26
C MET A 208 -1.05 6.65 -18.17
N ILE A 209 -1.01 5.38 -17.78
CA ILE A 209 -0.46 4.28 -18.55
C ILE A 209 -1.62 3.61 -19.30
N SER A 210 -1.46 3.42 -20.61
CA SER A 210 -2.42 2.68 -21.43
C SER A 210 -2.54 1.22 -20.98
N ALA A 211 -3.68 0.56 -21.24
CA ALA A 211 -3.91 -0.83 -20.85
C ALA A 211 -2.89 -1.83 -21.43
N ASP A 212 -2.37 -1.57 -22.64
CA ASP A 212 -1.28 -2.35 -23.25
C ASP A 212 0.11 -2.06 -22.64
N ARG A 213 0.16 -1.13 -21.69
CA ARG A 213 1.33 -0.63 -20.97
C ARG A 213 2.38 0.02 -21.88
N GLN A 214 2.08 0.30 -23.15
CA GLN A 214 3.05 0.81 -24.15
C GLN A 214 3.17 2.33 -24.21
N ARG A 215 2.21 3.05 -23.62
CA ARG A 215 2.19 4.51 -23.63
C ARG A 215 1.87 5.09 -22.26
N VAL A 216 2.66 6.06 -21.87
CA VAL A 216 2.41 7.00 -20.77
C VAL A 216 1.93 8.30 -21.38
N THR A 217 0.86 8.85 -20.83
CA THR A 217 0.38 10.22 -21.11
C THR A 217 0.41 11.00 -19.82
N SER A 218 1.10 12.14 -19.83
CA SER A 218 1.26 13.00 -18.67
C SER A 218 0.29 14.17 -18.75
N PHE A 219 -0.33 14.52 -17.63
CA PHE A 219 -1.27 15.62 -17.49
C PHE A 219 -0.71 16.63 -16.50
N ARG A 220 -0.58 17.89 -16.94
CA ARG A 220 -0.03 19.02 -16.16
C ARG A 220 -1.08 20.09 -15.95
N ALA A 221 -1.05 20.76 -14.80
CA ALA A 221 -1.99 21.83 -14.48
C ALA A 221 -1.92 23.00 -15.46
N ALA A 222 -0.72 23.31 -15.97
CA ALA A 222 -0.54 24.36 -16.97
C ALA A 222 -1.19 24.05 -18.33
N GLU A 223 -1.54 22.78 -18.58
CA GLU A 223 -2.04 22.28 -19.87
C GLU A 223 -3.51 21.83 -19.80
N GLN A 224 -4.09 21.82 -18.60
CA GLN A 224 -5.39 21.19 -18.32
C GLN A 224 -6.25 22.07 -17.42
N ASP A 225 -7.40 22.52 -17.92
CA ASP A 225 -8.33 23.34 -17.13
C ASP A 225 -8.95 22.59 -15.94
N TRP A 226 -8.98 21.25 -16.02
CA TRP A 226 -9.55 20.37 -15.00
C TRP A 226 -8.55 19.94 -13.92
N LEU A 227 -7.25 20.19 -14.13
CA LEU A 227 -6.21 19.87 -13.15
C LEU A 227 -5.70 21.17 -12.51
N PRO A 228 -6.22 21.56 -11.34
CA PRO A 228 -5.90 22.86 -10.75
C PRO A 228 -4.46 22.95 -10.20
N THR A 229 -3.77 21.82 -10.02
CA THR A 229 -2.42 21.78 -9.46
C THR A 229 -1.63 20.54 -9.90
N ASP A 230 -0.32 20.70 -10.05
CA ASP A 230 0.61 19.59 -10.23
C ASP A 230 0.96 18.89 -8.90
N GLN A 231 0.49 19.41 -7.76
CA GLN A 231 0.68 18.79 -6.44
C GLN A 231 -0.40 17.74 -6.17
N VAL A 232 -0.40 16.68 -6.98
CA VAL A 232 -1.29 15.53 -6.80
C VAL A 232 -0.64 14.53 -5.86
N TRP A 233 -1.34 14.19 -4.78
CA TRP A 233 -0.88 13.23 -3.78
C TRP A 233 -1.43 11.84 -4.02
N ASP A 234 -2.71 11.77 -4.37
CA ASP A 234 -3.46 10.52 -4.53
C ASP A 234 -4.35 10.60 -5.77
N VAL A 235 -4.71 9.45 -6.31
CA VAL A 235 -5.66 9.29 -7.42
C VAL A 235 -6.56 8.11 -7.10
N GLU A 236 -7.86 8.31 -7.29
CA GLU A 236 -8.89 7.28 -7.15
C GLU A 236 -9.81 7.42 -8.36
N VAL A 237 -10.37 6.30 -8.82
CA VAL A 237 -11.35 6.28 -9.90
C VAL A 237 -12.69 5.90 -9.29
N ASP A 238 -13.70 6.76 -9.49
CA ASP A 238 -15.06 6.48 -9.05
C ASP A 238 -15.62 5.24 -9.78
N PRO A 239 -16.37 4.36 -9.07
CA PRO A 239 -16.95 3.14 -9.65
C PRO A 239 -18.12 3.40 -10.62
#